data_AF-A0A3D2KTE6-F1
#
_entry.id   AF-A0A3D2KTE6-F1
#
_cell.length_a   1.000
_cell.length_b   1.000
_cell.length_c   1.000
_cell.angle_alpha   90.00
_cell.angle_beta   90.00
_cell.angle_gamma   90.00
#
_symmetry.space_group_name_H-M   'P 1'
#
loop_
_entity.id
_entity.type
_entity.pdbx_description
1 polymer ?
#
loop_
_entity_poly.entity_id
_entity_poly.type
_entity_poly.pdbx_seq_one_letter_code
_entity_poly.pdbx_strand_id
1 'polypeptide(L)'
;MKEIFGIMMSLAFTLAFAPQIIKTLQTKDVSGVSTGVYWLSLLGYIAGILHTYLCIGFDLWLYLNFGLGLLLTVWFLWLHRRYQRPF
;
A
#
# COMPACT_ATOMS: atom_id res chain seq x y z
N MET A 1 9.49 -15.59 18.43
CA MET A 1 8.08 -15.14 18.67
C MET A 1 7.83 -13.73 18.11
N LYS A 2 8.64 -12.71 18.45
CA LYS A 2 8.51 -11.34 17.89
C LYS A 2 8.58 -11.28 16.36
N GLU A 3 9.49 -12.04 15.73
CA GLU A 3 9.63 -12.06 14.27
C GLU A 3 8.39 -12.60 13.54
N ILE A 4 7.72 -13.62 14.09
CA ILE A 4 6.50 -14.18 13.50
C ILE A 4 5.39 -13.13 13.46
N PHE A 5 5.21 -12.37 14.55
CA PHE A 5 4.25 -11.28 14.59
C PHE A 5 4.60 -10.15 13.62
N GLY A 6 5.89 -9.83 13.46
CA GLY A 6 6.36 -8.87 12.46
C GLY A 6 6.05 -9.30 11.03
N ILE A 7 6.28 -10.58 10.71
CA ILE A 7 5.94 -11.15 9.40
C ILE A 7 4.43 -11.14 9.16
N MET A 8 3.64 -11.58 10.14
CA MET A 8 2.17 -11.58 10.05
C MET A 8 1.62 -10.17 9.86
N MET A 9 2.11 -9.20 10.65
CA MET A 9 1.76 -7.79 10.47
C MET A 9 2.10 -7.33 9.06
N SER A 10 3.31 -7.66 8.59
CA SER A 10 3.77 -7.22 7.29
C SER A 10 2.90 -7.75 6.14
N LEU A 11 2.56 -9.04 6.19
CA LEU A 11 1.69 -9.69 5.22
C LEU A 11 0.26 -9.14 5.29
N ALA A 12 -0.29 -8.96 6.49
CA ALA A 12 -1.64 -8.44 6.66
C ALA A 12 -1.80 -7.03 6.07
N PHE A 13 -0.86 -6.12 6.35
CA PHE A 13 -0.89 -4.76 5.81
C PHE A 13 -0.70 -4.72 4.30
N THR A 14 0.17 -5.57 3.75
CA THR A 14 0.40 -5.62 2.30
C THR A 14 -0.82 -6.19 1.57
N LEU A 15 -1.41 -7.25 2.11
CA LEU A 15 -2.54 -7.93 1.48
C LEU A 15 -3.88 -7.21 1.71
N ALA A 16 -3.98 -6.31 2.68
CA ALA A 16 -5.20 -5.54 2.94
C ALA A 16 -5.72 -4.78 1.70
N PHE A 17 -4.82 -4.33 0.82
CA PHE A 17 -5.18 -3.64 -0.41
C PHE A 17 -5.52 -4.58 -1.58
N ALA A 18 -5.15 -5.86 -1.50
CA ALA A 18 -5.32 -6.81 -2.60
C ALA A 18 -6.80 -7.02 -2.99
N PRO A 19 -7.77 -7.21 -2.06
CA PRO A 19 -9.18 -7.35 -2.43
C PRO A 19 -9.72 -6.15 -3.20
N GLN A 20 -9.30 -4.94 -2.83
CA GLN A 20 -9.75 -3.71 -3.48
C GLN A 20 -9.13 -3.51 -4.86
N ILE A 21 -7.86 -3.88 -5.04
CA ILE A 21 -7.20 -3.95 -6.35
C ILE A 21 -7.93 -4.95 -7.25
N ILE A 22 -8.19 -6.16 -6.76
CA ILE A 22 -8.88 -7.23 -7.50
C ILE A 22 -10.28 -6.77 -7.92
N LYS A 23 -11.06 -6.20 -6.99
CA LYS A 23 -12.39 -5.66 -7.28
C LYS A 23 -12.33 -4.60 -8.38
N THR A 24 -11.38 -3.67 -8.29
CA THR A 24 -11.21 -2.59 -9.28
C THR A 24 -10.85 -3.14 -10.67
N LEU A 25 -10.01 -4.18 -10.74
CA LEU A 25 -9.68 -4.85 -12.01
C LEU A 25 -10.88 -5.57 -12.62
N GLN A 26 -11.74 -6.17 -11.78
CA GLN A 26 -12.93 -6.91 -12.22
C GLN A 26 -14.07 -5.97 -12.67
N THR A 27 -14.39 -4.97 -11.85
CA THR A 27 -15.52 -4.06 -12.12
C THR A 27 -15.17 -2.95 -13.11
N LYS A 28 -13.87 -2.60 -13.23
CA LYS A 28 -13.38 -1.43 -13.97
C LYS A 28 -14.09 -0.14 -13.55
N ASP A 29 -14.56 -0.10 -12.30
CA ASP A 29 -15.28 1.01 -11.71
C ASP A 29 -14.61 1.42 -10.40
N VAL A 30 -14.38 2.73 -10.29
CA VAL A 30 -13.69 3.38 -9.18
C VAL A 30 -14.50 4.54 -8.58
N SER A 31 -15.74 4.73 -9.03
CA SER A 31 -16.62 5.83 -8.60
C SER A 31 -16.85 5.87 -7.08
N GLY A 32 -16.88 4.71 -6.42
CA GLY A 32 -17.06 4.59 -4.96
C GLY A 32 -15.77 4.59 -4.14
N VAL A 33 -14.60 4.78 -4.77
CA VAL A 33 -13.31 4.65 -4.09
C VAL A 33 -12.73 6.02 -3.75
N SER A 34 -12.50 6.29 -2.47
CA SER A 34 -11.80 7.50 -2.04
C SER A 34 -10.30 7.41 -2.33
N THR A 35 -9.82 8.22 -3.27
CA THR A 35 -8.38 8.34 -3.58
C THR A 35 -7.58 8.97 -2.45
N GLY A 36 -8.22 9.76 -1.58
CA GLY A 36 -7.54 10.47 -0.48
C GLY A 36 -6.84 9.52 0.49
N VAL A 37 -7.44 8.36 0.78
CA VAL A 37 -6.84 7.34 1.66
C VAL A 37 -5.54 6.81 1.06
N TYR A 38 -5.50 6.58 -0.26
CA TYR A 38 -4.31 6.07 -0.94
C TYR A 38 -3.19 7.12 -1.03
N TRP A 39 -3.53 8.40 -1.22
CA TRP A 39 -2.55 9.48 -1.12
C TRP A 39 -1.95 9.59 0.27
N LEU A 40 -2.77 9.48 1.31
CA LEU A 40 -2.31 9.47 2.70
C LEU A 40 -1.44 8.25 2.98
N SER A 41 -1.83 7.06 2.51
CA SER A 41 -1.01 5.85 2.62
C SER A 41 0.34 6.00 1.93
N LEU A 42 0.38 6.62 0.75
CA LEU A 42 1.62 6.85 0.02
C LEU A 42 2.60 7.72 0.83
N LEU A 43 2.12 8.81 1.45
CA LEU A 43 2.92 9.62 2.37
C LEU A 43 3.36 8.82 3.60
N GLY A 44 2.46 8.03 4.18
CA GLY A 44 2.75 7.15 5.31
C GLY A 44 3.85 6.14 5.01
N TYR A 45 3.82 5.52 3.83
CA TYR A 45 4.85 4.57 3.39
C TYR A 45 6.21 5.23 3.21
N ILE A 46 6.26 6.40 2.57
CA ILE A 46 7.51 7.17 2.41
C ILE A 46 8.07 7.56 3.78
N ALA A 47 7.22 8.08 4.66
CA ALA A 47 7.61 8.44 6.02
C ALA A 47 8.07 7.22 6.83
N GLY A 48 7.41 6.07 6.68
CA GLY A 48 7.78 4.81 7.35
C GLY A 48 9.13 4.27 6.90
N ILE A 49 9.43 4.32 5.60
CA ILE A 49 10.76 3.95 5.07
C ILE A 49 11.82 4.89 5.63
N LEU A 50 11.57 6.20 5.59
CA LEU A 50 12.52 7.20 6.10
C LEU A 50 12.77 7.05 7.60
N HIS A 51 11.72 6.83 8.38
CA HIS A 51 11.81 6.58 9.81
C HIS A 51 12.58 5.29 10.12
N THR A 52 12.32 4.21 9.38
CA THR A 52 13.06 2.95 9.54
C THR A 52 14.54 3.17 9.27
N TYR A 53 14.87 3.89 8.19
CA TYR A 53 16.24 4.20 7.81
C TYR A 53 16.98 5.08 8.84
N LEU A 54 16.33 6.12 9.35
CA LEU A 54 16.96 7.07 10.26
C LEU A 54 17.03 6.59 11.71
N CYS A 55 16.02 5.84 12.19
CA CYS A 55 15.87 5.56 13.63
C CYS A 55 16.11 4.09 14.01
N ILE A 56 15.84 3.14 13.11
CA ILE A 56 15.87 1.70 13.42
C ILE A 56 17.13 1.05 12.82
N GLY A 57 17.53 1.48 11.62
CA GLY A 57 18.64 0.89 10.87
C GLY A 57 18.15 -0.09 9.80
N PHE A 58 18.86 -1.21 9.61
CA PHE A 58 18.53 -2.19 8.57
C PHE A 58 17.56 -3.28 9.06
N ASP A 59 16.24 -3.04 8.95
CA ASP A 59 15.21 -4.06 9.19
C ASP A 59 14.53 -4.48 7.88
N LEU A 60 14.89 -5.66 7.38
CA LEU A 60 14.41 -6.20 6.11
C LEU A 60 12.88 -6.29 6.05
N TRP A 61 12.20 -6.66 7.15
CA TRP A 61 10.77 -6.90 7.15
C TRP A 61 9.97 -5.60 7.09
N LEU A 62 10.45 -4.56 7.78
CA LEU A 62 9.87 -3.22 7.69
C LEU A 62 10.08 -2.60 6.31
N TYR A 63 11.27 -2.75 5.72
CA TYR A 63 11.49 -2.28 4.35
C TYR A 63 10.64 -3.02 3.33
N LEU A 64 10.50 -4.34 3.45
CA LEU A 64 9.61 -5.11 2.60
C LEU A 64 8.16 -4.67 2.78
N ASN A 65 7.71 -4.43 4.02
CA ASN A 65 6.35 -3.97 4.28
C ASN A 65 6.06 -2.63 3.61
N PHE A 66 6.86 -1.62 3.96
CA PHE A 66 6.61 -0.27 3.47
C PHE A 66 6.91 -0.13 1.98
N GLY A 67 7.91 -0.86 1.47
CA GLY A 67 8.25 -0.89 0.05
C GLY A 67 7.16 -1.54 -0.81
N LEU A 68 6.68 -2.73 -0.43
CA LEU A 68 5.58 -3.38 -1.13
C LEU A 68 4.27 -2.59 -1.01
N GLY A 69 3.99 -2.04 0.17
CA GLY A 69 2.83 -1.17 0.38
C GLY A 69 2.87 0.08 -0.50
N LEU A 70 4.03 0.72 -0.64
CA LEU A 70 4.24 1.85 -1.53
C LEU A 70 3.98 1.47 -2.99
N LEU A 71 4.58 0.37 -3.45
CA LEU A 71 4.41 -0.11 -4.83
C LEU A 71 2.94 -0.42 -5.15
N LEU A 72 2.25 -1.14 -4.26
CA LEU A 72 0.82 -1.46 -4.42
C LEU A 72 -0.05 -0.21 -4.42
N THR A 73 0.26 0.77 -3.58
CA THR A 73 -0.50 2.03 -3.51
C THR A 73 -0.32 2.86 -4.79
N VAL A 74 0.91 2.97 -5.28
CA VAL A 74 1.21 3.65 -6.56
C VAL A 74 0.51 2.94 -7.71
N TRP A 75 0.58 1.60 -7.76
CA TRP A 75 -0.11 0.79 -8.77
C TRP A 75 -1.62 1.01 -8.72
N PHE A 76 -2.22 1.01 -7.53
CA PHE A 76 -3.65 1.26 -7.37
C PHE A 76 -4.06 2.67 -7.81
N LEU A 77 -3.30 3.70 -7.44
CA LEU A 77 -3.55 5.08 -7.88
C LEU A 77 -3.47 5.21 -9.41
N TRP A 78 -2.51 4.52 -10.05
CA TRP A 78 -2.43 4.46 -11.50
C TRP A 78 -3.66 3.77 -12.12
N LEU A 79 -4.05 2.62 -11.56
CA LEU A 79 -5.23 1.87 -12.00
C LEU A 79 -6.52 2.69 -11.85
N HIS A 80 -6.63 3.42 -10.74
CA HIS A 80 -7.73 4.33 -10.49
C HIS A 80 -7.84 5.39 -11.57
N ARG A 81 -6.74 6.09 -11.90
CA ARG A 81 -6.73 7.07 -12.98
C ARG A 81 -7.09 6.47 -14.33
N ARG A 82 -6.70 5.21 -14.59
CA ARG A 82 -7.00 4.51 -15.85
C ARG A 82 -8.49 4.20 -16.02
N TYR A 83 -9.18 3.83 -14.94
CA TYR A 83 -10.61 3.48 -14.98
C TYR A 83 -11.54 4.64 -14.62
N GLN A 84 -10.99 5.75 -14.12
CA GLN A 84 -11.73 6.99 -13.94
C GLN A 84 -12.16 7.49 -15.33
N ARG A 85 -13.43 7.28 -15.68
CA ARG A 85 -13.98 7.75 -16.95
C ARG A 85 -13.99 9.28 -16.95
N PRO A 86 -13.50 9.94 -18.01
CA PRO A 86 -13.82 11.36 -18.22
C PRO A 86 -15.33 11.47 -18.43
N PHE A 87 -15.95 12.37 -17.68
CA PHE A 87 -17.34 12.78 -17.90
C PHE A 87 -17.49 13.46 -19.27
#